data_AF-A0A6G2DCX2-F1
#
_entry.id   AF-A0A6G2DCX2-F1
#
_cell.length_a   1.000
_cell.length_b   1.000
_cell.length_c   1.000
_cell.angle_alpha   90.00
_cell.angle_beta   90.00
_cell.angle_gamma   90.00
#
_symmetry.space_group_name_H-M   'P 1'
#
loop_
_entity.id
_entity.type
_entity.pdbx_description
1 polymer ?
#
loop_
_entity_poly.entity_id
_entity_poly.type
_entity_poly.pdbx_seq_one_letter_code
_entity_poly.pdbx_strand_id
1 'polypeptide(L)'
;VLRSRTEIETTKTGRERIVVTEFPYMVNKTKVHEHIVRLVQEKRIEGITAVRDESNREGVRFVIEVKRDASANVILNNLFKMTQMQTNFGFNMLAIQNGIPKILSLRQILDAYIEHQKEVVVRRTRFDKEKAEARAHILEGLLIALDHIDEVIRIIRASETDAEAQAELMSKFKLSERQSQAILDM
;
A
#
# COMPACT_ATOMS: atom_id res chain seq x y z
N VAL A 1 -0.04 23.45 -10.80
CA VAL A 1 -0.99 24.09 -9.85
C VAL A 1 -2.10 23.08 -9.58
N LEU A 2 -2.49 22.87 -8.32
CA LEU A 2 -3.66 22.09 -7.93
C LEU A 2 -4.82 23.05 -7.63
N ARG A 3 -6.02 22.71 -8.07
CA ARG A 3 -7.21 23.56 -7.92
C ARG A 3 -8.39 22.70 -7.48
N SER A 4 -9.22 23.26 -6.60
CA SER A 4 -10.50 22.71 -6.24
C SER A 4 -11.40 22.49 -7.46
N ARG A 5 -12.16 21.41 -7.46
CA ARG A 5 -13.25 21.22 -8.43
C ARG A 5 -14.46 22.01 -7.97
N THR A 6 -14.96 22.88 -8.84
CA THR A 6 -16.03 23.83 -8.49
C THR A 6 -17.08 23.90 -9.59
N GLU A 7 -18.34 24.03 -9.20
CA GLU A 7 -19.47 24.26 -10.08
C GLU A 7 -20.22 25.52 -9.62
N ILE A 8 -20.74 26.30 -10.56
CA ILE A 8 -21.60 27.45 -10.24
C ILE A 8 -23.03 27.00 -10.48
N GLU A 9 -23.83 27.04 -9.43
CA GLU A 9 -25.24 26.70 -9.49
C GLU A 9 -26.08 27.96 -9.31
N THR A 10 -27.13 28.11 -10.12
CA THR A 10 -28.13 29.15 -9.93
C THR A 10 -29.30 28.58 -9.14
N THR A 11 -29.57 29.16 -7.98
CA THR A 11 -30.72 28.80 -7.15
C THR A 11 -32.03 29.25 -7.80
N LYS A 12 -33.15 28.65 -7.39
CA LYS A 12 -34.51 29.01 -7.87
C LYS A 12 -34.86 30.50 -7.67
N THR A 13 -34.20 31.18 -6.74
CA THR A 13 -34.40 32.61 -6.45
C THR A 13 -33.53 33.53 -7.32
N GLY A 14 -32.79 32.96 -8.29
CA GLY A 14 -31.88 33.67 -9.19
C GLY A 14 -30.53 34.02 -8.56
N ARG A 15 -30.22 33.55 -7.34
CA ARG A 15 -28.90 33.75 -6.73
C ARG A 15 -27.92 32.69 -7.19
N GLU A 16 -26.70 33.09 -7.51
CA GLU A 16 -25.60 32.17 -7.79
C GLU A 16 -24.97 31.64 -6.49
N ARG A 17 -24.50 30.40 -6.52
CA ARG A 17 -23.67 29.81 -5.47
C ARG A 17 -22.51 29.05 -6.11
N ILE A 18 -21.36 29.12 -5.48
CA ILE A 18 -20.18 28.32 -5.85
C ILE A 18 -20.22 27.06 -4.99
N VAL A 19 -20.20 25.90 -5.63
CA VAL A 19 -20.19 24.59 -4.99
C VAL A 19 -18.86 23.93 -5.25
N VAL A 20 -18.13 23.62 -4.19
CA VAL A 20 -16.84 22.94 -4.25
C VAL A 20 -17.05 21.47 -3.90
N THR A 21 -16.62 20.59 -4.81
CA THR A 21 -16.78 19.13 -4.67
C THR A 21 -15.47 18.43 -4.34
N GLU A 22 -14.32 19.05 -4.65
CA GLU A 22 -13.00 18.52 -4.35
C GLU A 22 -12.06 19.65 -3.89
N PHE A 23 -11.15 19.34 -2.96
CA PHE A 23 -10.09 20.25 -2.53
C PHE A 23 -8.70 19.70 -2.91
N PRO A 24 -7.69 20.56 -3.09
CA PRO A 24 -6.32 20.11 -3.31
C PRO A 24 -5.81 19.21 -2.18
N TYR A 25 -4.88 18.32 -2.51
CA TYR A 25 -4.25 17.42 -1.53
C TYR A 25 -3.67 18.18 -0.33
N MET A 26 -3.82 17.62 0.87
CA MET A 26 -3.38 18.20 2.16
C MET A 26 -4.05 19.51 2.56
N VAL A 27 -5.10 19.96 1.87
CA VAL A 27 -5.88 21.14 2.26
C VAL A 27 -6.96 20.75 3.27
N ASN A 28 -6.99 21.46 4.39
CA ASN A 28 -8.02 21.29 5.41
C ASN A 28 -9.21 22.21 5.11
N LYS A 29 -10.39 21.61 4.85
CA LYS A 29 -11.62 22.35 4.52
C LYS A 29 -12.06 23.34 5.60
N THR A 30 -11.90 23.01 6.88
CA THR A 30 -12.27 23.89 8.00
C THR A 30 -11.38 25.13 8.02
N LYS A 31 -10.07 24.96 7.79
CA LYS A 31 -9.15 26.09 7.68
C LYS A 31 -9.45 26.97 6.47
N VAL A 32 -9.87 26.38 5.35
CA VAL A 32 -10.33 27.15 4.18
C VAL A 32 -11.57 27.96 4.54
N HIS A 33 -12.53 27.36 5.24
CA HIS A 33 -13.74 28.06 5.70
C HIS A 33 -13.40 29.27 6.58
N GLU A 34 -12.61 29.07 7.64
CA GLU A 34 -12.17 30.14 8.53
C GLU A 34 -11.44 31.26 7.77
N HIS A 35 -10.58 30.89 6.81
CA HIS A 35 -9.86 31.84 5.99
C HIS A 35 -10.82 32.66 5.11
N ILE A 36 -11.81 32.03 4.48
CA ILE A 36 -12.81 32.74 3.67
C ILE A 36 -13.61 33.71 4.54
N VAL A 37 -14.08 33.27 5.71
CA VAL A 37 -14.83 34.13 6.65
C VAL A 37 -14.00 35.36 7.03
N ARG A 38 -12.71 35.18 7.33
CA ARG A 38 -11.80 36.29 7.62
C ARG A 38 -11.66 37.25 6.42
N LEU A 39 -11.49 36.73 5.20
CA LEU A 39 -11.38 37.59 3.99
C LEU A 39 -12.64 38.42 3.74
N VAL A 40 -13.81 37.89 4.09
CA VAL A 40 -15.08 38.62 4.00
C VAL A 40 -15.18 39.69 5.08
N GLN A 41 -14.80 39.39 6.33
CA GLN A 41 -14.78 40.36 7.44
C GLN A 41 -13.81 41.52 7.19
N GLU A 42 -12.64 41.23 6.62
CA GLU A 42 -11.63 42.22 6.23
C GLU A 42 -11.99 43.00 4.95
N LYS A 43 -13.16 42.71 4.34
CA LYS A 43 -13.60 43.27 3.05
C LYS A 43 -12.59 43.08 1.90
N ARG A 44 -11.75 42.04 2.00
CA ARG A 44 -10.82 41.65 0.92
C ARG A 44 -11.53 40.93 -0.21
N ILE A 45 -12.60 40.21 0.12
CA ILE A 45 -13.53 39.62 -0.84
C ILE A 45 -14.93 40.07 -0.46
N GLU A 46 -15.57 40.83 -1.34
CA GLU A 46 -16.96 41.26 -1.19
C GLU A 46 -17.88 40.37 -2.04
N GLY A 47 -19.18 40.41 -1.74
CA GLY A 47 -20.19 39.65 -2.49
C GLY A 47 -20.43 38.21 -2.02
N ILE A 48 -19.70 37.72 -1.03
CA ILE A 48 -20.03 36.45 -0.34
C ILE A 48 -21.07 36.74 0.75
N THR A 49 -22.16 35.98 0.76
CA THR A 49 -23.24 36.11 1.76
C THR A 49 -23.09 35.10 2.88
N ALA A 50 -22.78 33.85 2.53
CA ALA A 50 -22.64 32.76 3.49
C ALA A 50 -21.67 31.71 2.95
N VAL A 51 -21.02 31.00 3.86
CA VAL A 51 -20.20 29.82 3.56
C VAL A 51 -20.72 28.67 4.42
N ARG A 52 -20.99 27.53 3.81
CA ARG A 52 -21.55 26.35 4.48
C ARG A 52 -20.83 25.09 4.05
N ASP A 53 -20.49 24.26 5.01
CA ASP A 53 -20.02 22.91 4.76
C ASP A 53 -21.22 21.95 4.84
N GLU A 54 -21.71 21.53 3.67
CA GLU A 54 -22.81 20.58 3.49
C GLU A 54 -22.26 19.17 3.18
N SER A 55 -20.97 18.92 3.46
CA SER A 55 -20.33 17.63 3.21
C SER A 55 -20.92 16.55 4.11
N ASN A 56 -21.08 15.35 3.56
CA ASN A 56 -21.56 14.17 4.27
C ASN A 56 -20.56 13.02 4.09
N ARG A 57 -20.97 11.79 4.43
CA ARG A 57 -20.14 10.59 4.27
C ARG A 57 -19.93 10.19 2.80
N GLU A 58 -20.82 10.62 1.91
CA GLU A 58 -20.81 10.28 0.48
C GLU A 58 -19.94 11.24 -0.34
N GLY A 59 -19.70 12.46 0.15
CA GLY A 59 -18.84 13.40 -0.56
C GLY A 59 -18.67 14.75 0.13
N VAL A 60 -17.76 15.53 -0.45
CA VAL A 60 -17.53 16.92 -0.06
C VAL A 60 -18.50 17.81 -0.82
N ARG A 61 -19.23 18.66 -0.09
CA ARG A 61 -20.09 19.69 -0.67
C ARG A 61 -19.92 20.98 0.12
N PHE A 62 -19.03 21.84 -0.37
CA PHE A 62 -18.74 23.11 0.30
C PHE A 62 -19.34 24.26 -0.50
N VAL A 63 -20.27 25.00 0.12
CA VAL A 63 -21.13 25.98 -0.54
C VAL A 63 -20.74 27.39 -0.16
N ILE A 64 -20.58 28.24 -1.17
CA ILE A 64 -20.32 29.67 -0.99
C ILE A 64 -21.45 30.40 -1.71
N GLU A 65 -22.31 31.06 -0.96
CA GLU A 65 -23.41 31.85 -1.50
C GLU A 65 -22.94 33.24 -1.92
N VAL A 66 -23.39 33.67 -3.09
CA VAL A 66 -23.00 34.94 -3.70
C VAL A 66 -24.20 35.91 -3.69
N LYS A 67 -23.93 37.20 -3.48
CA LYS A 67 -24.94 38.26 -3.58
C LYS A 67 -25.41 38.42 -5.03
N ARG A 68 -26.63 38.93 -5.24
CA ARG A 68 -27.23 39.07 -6.59
C ARG A 68 -26.48 40.03 -7.50
N ASP A 69 -25.82 41.02 -6.93
CA ASP A 69 -25.06 42.07 -7.62
C ASP A 69 -23.59 41.68 -7.85
N ALA A 70 -23.17 40.50 -7.36
CA ALA A 70 -21.81 40.01 -7.49
C ALA A 70 -21.74 38.83 -8.47
N SER A 71 -20.67 38.78 -9.26
CA SER A 71 -20.41 37.66 -10.17
C SER A 71 -19.72 36.51 -9.43
N ALA A 72 -20.31 35.31 -9.44
CA ALA A 72 -19.69 34.12 -8.84
C ALA A 72 -18.33 33.80 -9.46
N ASN A 73 -18.15 34.04 -10.76
CA ASN A 73 -16.86 33.82 -11.45
C ASN A 73 -15.75 34.73 -10.92
N VAL A 74 -16.05 36.01 -10.65
CA VAL A 74 -15.06 36.96 -10.10
C VAL A 74 -14.66 36.57 -8.69
N ILE A 75 -15.64 36.21 -7.85
CA ILE A 75 -15.39 35.73 -6.49
C ILE A 75 -14.57 34.44 -6.51
N LEU A 76 -14.91 33.49 -7.38
CA LEU A 76 -14.18 32.23 -7.51
C LEU A 76 -12.69 32.46 -7.86
N ASN A 77 -12.40 33.36 -8.79
CA ASN A 77 -11.02 33.72 -9.13
C ASN A 77 -10.27 34.36 -7.96
N ASN A 78 -10.94 35.24 -7.20
CA ASN A 78 -10.37 35.81 -5.98
C ASN A 78 -10.11 34.74 -4.91
N LEU A 79 -11.03 33.79 -4.74
CA LEU A 79 -10.87 32.65 -3.83
C LEU A 79 -9.67 31.79 -4.23
N PHE A 80 -9.47 31.51 -5.51
CA PHE A 80 -8.27 30.79 -5.97
C PHE A 80 -6.98 31.58 -5.69
N LYS A 81 -7.01 32.91 -5.78
CA LYS A 81 -5.82 33.73 -5.54
C LYS A 81 -5.49 33.89 -4.05
N MET A 82 -6.51 33.95 -3.19
CA MET A 82 -6.37 34.33 -1.78
C MET A 82 -6.53 33.19 -0.79
N THR A 83 -6.92 31.98 -1.23
CA THR A 83 -7.16 30.83 -0.35
C THR A 83 -6.48 29.57 -0.87
N GLN A 84 -6.48 28.51 -0.07
CA GLN A 84 -5.95 27.21 -0.45
C GLN A 84 -6.87 26.41 -1.39
N MET A 85 -7.97 26.99 -1.89
CA MET A 85 -8.75 26.41 -2.98
C MET A 85 -7.92 26.25 -4.27
N GLN A 86 -6.83 27.00 -4.41
CA GLN A 86 -5.79 26.73 -5.38
C GLN A 86 -4.43 26.80 -4.67
N THR A 87 -3.59 25.80 -4.91
CA THR A 87 -2.27 25.73 -4.29
C THR A 87 -1.24 25.18 -5.27
N ASN A 88 0.03 25.46 -5.02
CA ASN A 88 1.12 24.86 -5.75
C ASN A 88 1.58 23.61 -5.01
N PHE A 89 1.64 22.49 -5.72
CA PHE A 89 2.27 21.28 -5.22
C PHE A 89 3.67 21.19 -5.81
N GLY A 90 4.68 21.40 -4.97
CA GLY A 90 6.08 21.23 -5.34
C GLY A 90 6.48 19.77 -5.20
N PHE A 91 7.03 19.20 -6.26
CA PHE A 91 7.59 17.85 -6.21
C PHE A 91 8.97 17.89 -5.54
N ASN A 92 9.11 17.18 -4.42
CA ASN A 92 10.41 16.86 -3.83
C ASN A 92 10.51 15.35 -3.65
N MET A 93 10.98 14.66 -4.68
CA MET A 93 11.08 13.19 -4.73
C MET A 93 12.35 12.71 -4.00
N LEU A 94 12.47 13.01 -2.71
CA LEU A 94 13.58 12.61 -1.85
C LEU A 94 13.33 11.22 -1.26
N ALA A 95 14.26 10.29 -1.42
CA ALA A 95 14.19 8.95 -0.85
C ALA A 95 15.58 8.44 -0.44
N ILE A 96 15.63 7.38 0.37
CA ILE A 96 16.87 6.70 0.73
C ILE A 96 17.14 5.61 -0.31
N GLN A 97 18.28 5.69 -0.99
CA GLN A 97 18.76 4.65 -1.89
C GLN A 97 20.11 4.14 -1.37
N ASN A 98 20.16 2.86 -0.99
CA ASN A 98 21.35 2.20 -0.43
C ASN A 98 21.93 2.95 0.78
N GLY A 99 21.06 3.37 1.71
CA GLY A 99 21.46 4.08 2.94
C GLY A 99 21.75 5.57 2.78
N ILE A 100 21.67 6.12 1.56
CA ILE A 100 22.00 7.53 1.29
C ILE A 100 20.74 8.29 0.82
N PRO A 101 20.43 9.47 1.38
CA PRO A 101 19.33 10.30 0.90
C PRO A 101 19.66 10.89 -0.48
N LYS A 102 18.76 10.71 -1.44
CA LYS A 102 18.89 11.21 -2.81
C LYS A 102 17.57 11.76 -3.33
N ILE A 103 17.64 12.85 -4.09
CA ILE A 103 16.52 13.32 -4.90
C ILE A 103 16.50 12.46 -6.17
N LEU A 104 15.40 11.77 -6.41
CA LEU A 104 15.23 10.82 -7.50
C LEU A 104 14.21 11.33 -8.52
N SER A 105 14.43 11.00 -9.78
CA SER A 105 13.39 11.11 -10.81
C SER A 105 12.40 9.94 -10.71
N LEU A 106 11.22 10.10 -11.32
CA LEU A 106 10.21 9.04 -11.40
C LEU A 106 10.79 7.74 -11.98
N ARG A 107 11.60 7.84 -13.05
CA ARG A 107 12.25 6.70 -13.66
C ARG A 107 13.16 5.96 -12.67
N GLN A 108 14.00 6.68 -11.93
CA GLN A 108 14.89 6.08 -10.94
C GLN A 108 14.13 5.38 -9.81
N ILE A 109 12.97 5.92 -9.39
CA ILE A 109 12.11 5.28 -8.40
C ILE A 109 11.55 3.96 -8.95
N LEU A 110 11.04 3.96 -10.18
CA LEU A 110 10.51 2.76 -10.81
C LEU A 110 11.59 1.69 -11.03
N ASP A 111 12.77 2.09 -11.52
CA ASP A 111 13.90 1.19 -11.72
C ASP A 111 14.34 0.55 -10.39
N ALA A 112 14.43 1.34 -9.31
CA ALA A 112 14.75 0.84 -7.97
C ALA A 112 13.68 -0.13 -7.44
N TYR A 113 12.40 0.15 -7.68
CA TYR A 113 11.31 -0.75 -7.31
C TYR A 113 11.38 -2.08 -8.05
N ILE A 114 11.59 -2.05 -9.37
CA ILE A 114 11.70 -3.26 -10.19
C ILE A 114 12.89 -4.11 -9.73
N GLU A 115 14.03 -3.50 -9.43
CA GLU A 115 15.20 -4.23 -8.97
C GLU A 115 14.94 -4.90 -7.62
N HIS A 116 14.28 -4.21 -6.69
CA HIS A 116 13.85 -4.79 -5.44
C HIS A 116 12.88 -5.97 -5.65
N GLN A 117 11.91 -5.85 -6.58
CA GLN A 117 10.99 -6.94 -6.88
C GLN A 117 11.69 -8.19 -7.43
N LYS A 118 12.69 -8.02 -8.30
CA LYS A 118 13.50 -9.17 -8.77
C LYS A 118 14.18 -9.88 -7.61
N GLU A 119 14.78 -9.12 -6.70
CA GLU A 119 15.44 -9.69 -5.52
C GLU A 119 14.46 -10.48 -4.64
N VAL A 120 13.28 -9.90 -4.38
CA VAL A 120 12.22 -10.57 -3.61
C VAL A 120 11.79 -11.87 -4.28
N VAL A 121 11.58 -11.87 -5.60
CA VAL A 121 11.18 -13.06 -6.35
C VAL A 121 12.28 -14.13 -6.31
N VAL A 122 13.55 -13.75 -6.47
CA VAL A 122 14.68 -14.70 -6.39
C VAL A 122 14.78 -15.30 -5.00
N ARG A 123 14.68 -14.49 -3.93
CA ARG A 123 14.70 -14.97 -2.54
C ARG A 123 13.55 -15.93 -2.27
N ARG A 124 12.33 -15.59 -2.68
CA ARG A 124 11.15 -16.46 -2.54
C ARG A 124 11.35 -17.79 -3.28
N THR A 125 11.79 -17.73 -4.53
CA THR A 125 11.98 -18.92 -5.36
C THR A 125 13.07 -19.84 -4.80
N ARG A 126 14.16 -19.28 -4.25
CA ARG A 126 15.20 -20.06 -3.57
C ARG A 126 14.66 -20.75 -2.32
N PHE A 127 13.90 -20.02 -1.49
CA PHE A 127 13.26 -20.59 -0.31
C PHE A 127 12.30 -21.73 -0.67
N ASP A 128 11.44 -21.53 -1.67
CA ASP A 128 10.49 -22.56 -2.11
C ASP A 128 11.22 -23.78 -2.69
N LYS A 129 12.31 -23.56 -3.45
CA LYS A 129 13.17 -24.61 -3.98
C LYS A 129 13.80 -25.43 -2.85
N GLU A 130 14.45 -24.78 -1.88
CA GLU A 130 15.10 -25.47 -0.74
C GLU A 130 14.09 -26.30 0.05
N LYS A 131 12.89 -25.76 0.27
CA LYS A 131 11.81 -26.49 0.94
C LYS A 131 11.33 -27.70 0.12
N ALA A 132 11.20 -27.55 -1.19
CA ALA A 132 10.80 -28.63 -2.09
C ALA A 132 11.87 -29.72 -2.17
N GLU A 133 13.16 -29.36 -2.27
CA GLU A 133 14.29 -30.29 -2.26
C GLU A 133 14.40 -31.03 -0.93
N ALA A 134 14.24 -30.34 0.21
CA ALA A 134 14.22 -30.99 1.51
C ALA A 134 13.07 -32.00 1.63
N ARG A 135 11.89 -31.69 1.06
CA ARG A 135 10.76 -32.63 1.04
C ARG A 135 11.00 -33.79 0.09
N ALA A 136 11.53 -33.54 -1.10
CA ALA A 136 11.89 -34.58 -2.07
C ALA A 136 12.89 -35.56 -1.48
N HIS A 137 13.92 -35.06 -0.79
CA HIS A 137 14.93 -35.86 -0.10
C HIS A 137 14.31 -36.85 0.91
N ILE A 138 13.34 -36.39 1.72
CA ILE A 138 12.62 -37.28 2.65
C ILE A 138 11.77 -38.32 1.90
N LEU A 139 11.04 -37.90 0.87
CA LEU A 139 10.20 -38.80 0.07
C LEU A 139 11.00 -39.89 -0.64
N GLU A 140 12.20 -39.59 -1.12
CA GLU A 140 13.13 -40.58 -1.69
C GLU A 140 13.49 -41.67 -0.67
N GLY A 141 13.76 -41.29 0.58
CA GLY A 141 14.04 -42.25 1.65
C GLY A 141 12.84 -43.14 1.97
N LEU A 142 11.64 -42.54 2.06
CA LEU A 142 10.39 -43.28 2.29
C LEU A 142 10.06 -44.24 1.14
N LEU A 143 10.38 -43.88 -0.10
CA LEU A 143 10.20 -44.77 -1.26
C LEU A 143 11.10 -46.01 -1.16
N ILE A 144 12.38 -45.82 -0.81
CA ILE A 144 13.31 -46.95 -0.57
C ILE A 144 12.79 -47.84 0.57
N ALA A 145 12.28 -47.24 1.65
CA ALA A 145 11.73 -47.99 2.77
C ALA A 145 10.49 -48.81 2.36
N LEU A 146 9.62 -48.24 1.51
CA LEU A 146 8.44 -48.92 0.99
C LEU A 146 8.81 -50.12 0.11
N ASP A 147 9.81 -49.97 -0.77
CA ASP A 147 10.31 -51.04 -1.63
C ASP A 147 10.94 -52.20 -0.84
N HIS A 148 11.38 -51.95 0.40
CA HIS A 148 12.03 -52.92 1.28
C HIS A 148 11.34 -53.09 2.65
N ILE A 149 10.02 -52.94 2.69
CA ILE A 149 9.26 -52.78 3.94
C ILE A 149 9.47 -53.92 4.95
N ASP A 150 9.54 -55.18 4.51
CA ASP A 150 9.73 -56.33 5.39
C ASP A 150 11.11 -56.31 6.07
N GLU A 151 12.13 -55.85 5.35
CA GLU A 151 13.50 -55.76 5.86
C GLU A 151 13.62 -54.59 6.84
N VAL A 152 13.00 -53.44 6.53
CA VAL A 152 12.93 -52.28 7.41
C VAL A 152 12.24 -52.65 8.74
N ILE A 153 11.09 -53.32 8.70
CA ILE A 153 10.38 -53.77 9.90
C ILE A 153 11.24 -54.74 10.71
N ARG A 154 11.99 -55.63 10.05
CA ARG A 154 12.86 -56.59 10.75
C ARG A 154 13.99 -55.89 11.49
N ILE A 155 14.64 -54.91 10.85
CA ILE A 155 15.70 -54.10 11.46
C ILE A 155 15.15 -53.37 12.68
N ILE A 156 14.06 -52.63 12.52
CA ILE A 156 13.45 -51.86 13.61
C ILE A 156 13.05 -52.76 14.80
N ARG A 157 12.50 -53.95 14.53
CA ARG A 157 12.12 -54.90 15.61
C ARG A 157 13.30 -55.59 16.28
N ALA A 158 14.45 -55.68 15.60
CA ALA A 158 15.64 -56.34 16.12
C ALA A 158 16.55 -55.37 16.90
N SER A 159 16.45 -54.07 16.67
CA SER A 159 17.20 -53.04 17.40
C SER A 159 16.63 -52.79 18.79
N GLU A 160 17.49 -52.53 19.79
CA GLU A 160 17.06 -52.22 21.16
C GLU A 160 16.75 -50.74 21.34
N THR A 161 17.30 -49.88 20.47
CA THR A 161 17.09 -48.42 20.49
C THR A 161 16.86 -47.83 19.09
N ASP A 162 16.17 -46.69 19.03
CA ASP A 162 15.95 -45.94 17.79
C ASP A 162 17.27 -45.54 17.12
N ALA A 163 18.31 -45.23 17.91
CA ALA A 163 19.63 -44.87 17.40
C ALA A 163 20.32 -46.05 16.70
N GLU A 164 20.16 -47.26 17.21
CA GLU A 164 20.68 -48.49 16.57
C GLU A 164 19.94 -48.77 15.26
N ALA A 165 18.60 -48.71 15.29
CA ALA A 165 17.77 -48.88 14.09
C ALA A 165 18.13 -47.85 13.02
N GLN A 166 18.31 -46.58 13.42
CA GLN A 166 18.69 -45.50 12.52
C GLN A 166 20.05 -45.76 11.86
N ALA A 167 21.06 -46.15 12.65
CA ALA A 167 22.40 -46.44 12.15
C ALA A 167 22.41 -47.64 11.17
N GLU A 168 21.64 -48.69 11.46
CA GLU A 168 21.53 -49.85 10.59
C GLU A 168 20.79 -49.52 9.28
N LEU A 169 19.69 -48.76 9.35
CA LEU A 169 18.96 -48.28 8.16
C LEU A 169 19.85 -47.39 7.27
N MET A 170 20.62 -46.48 7.86
CA MET A 170 21.57 -45.64 7.13
C MET A 170 22.67 -46.46 6.45
N SER A 171 23.27 -47.42 7.17
CA SER A 171 24.34 -48.26 6.63
C SER A 171 23.84 -49.14 5.47
N LYS A 172 22.69 -49.79 5.66
CA LYS A 172 22.19 -50.81 4.75
C LYS A 172 21.54 -50.24 3.49
N PHE A 173 20.78 -49.14 3.64
CA PHE A 173 20.08 -48.49 2.53
C PHE A 173 20.75 -47.20 2.06
N LYS A 174 21.93 -46.86 2.60
CA LYS A 174 22.69 -45.62 2.30
C LYS A 174 21.85 -44.35 2.49
N LEU A 175 20.95 -44.39 3.46
CA LEU A 175 20.07 -43.28 3.79
C LEU A 175 20.85 -42.22 4.57
N SER A 176 20.49 -40.97 4.38
CA SER A 176 20.92 -39.89 5.27
C SER A 176 20.23 -39.98 6.63
N GLU A 177 20.81 -39.32 7.64
CA GLU A 177 20.23 -39.21 8.99
C GLU A 177 18.79 -38.68 8.99
N ARG A 178 18.50 -37.67 8.14
CA ARG A 178 17.14 -37.10 8.05
C ARG A 178 16.15 -38.06 7.40
N GLN A 179 16.59 -38.87 6.45
CA GLN A 179 15.74 -39.88 5.81
C GLN A 179 15.48 -41.06 6.76
N SER A 180 16.51 -41.57 7.44
CA SER A 180 16.36 -42.66 8.40
C SER A 180 15.47 -42.24 9.58
N GLN A 181 15.62 -41.02 10.09
CA GLN A 181 14.72 -40.49 11.12
C GLN A 181 13.28 -40.45 10.63
N ALA A 182 13.03 -39.93 9.43
CA ALA A 182 11.67 -39.84 8.87
C ALA A 182 11.01 -41.21 8.63
N ILE A 183 11.80 -42.27 8.41
CA ILE A 183 11.29 -43.65 8.29
C ILE A 183 10.91 -44.20 9.67
N LEU A 184 11.67 -43.87 10.72
CA LEU A 184 11.35 -44.26 12.09
C LEU A 184 10.12 -43.51 12.64
N ASP A 185 9.91 -42.27 12.20
CA ASP A 185 8.78 -41.42 12.60
C ASP A 185 7.44 -41.78 11.91
N MET A 186 7.42 -42.78 11.01
CA MET A 186 6.25 -43.23 10.24
C MET A 186 5.33 -44.14 11.05
#